data_AF-A0A936EEX4-F1
#
_entry.id   AF-A0A936EEX4-F1
#
_cell.length_a   1.000
_cell.length_b   1.000
_cell.length_c   1.000
_cell.angle_alpha   90.00
_cell.angle_beta   90.00
_cell.angle_gamma   90.00
#
_symmetry.space_group_name_H-M   'P 1'
#
loop_
_entity.id
_entity.type
_entity.pdbx_description
1 polymer ?
#
loop_
_entity_poly.entity_id
_entity_poly.type
_entity_poly.pdbx_seq_one_letter_code
_entity_poly.pdbx_strand_id
1 'polypeptide(L)' 'MNWKIEILENHTGELGEAIRHEDHVIEAEEYHYDRGQVLEVFVHEAQDALWHIFTDLDSGHRFKIQPVKYRHLG' A
#
# COMPACT_ATOMS: atom_id res chain seq x y z
N MET A 1 -8.58 -10.22 -2.13
CA MET A 1 -7.95 -10.82 -3.33
C MET A 1 -6.49 -10.44 -3.27
N ASN A 2 -5.57 -11.34 -3.58
CA ASN A 2 -4.13 -11.06 -3.45
C ASN A 2 -3.52 -10.78 -4.82
N TRP A 3 -2.70 -9.74 -4.91
CA TRP A 3 -1.98 -9.32 -6.11
C TRP A 3 -0.49 -9.28 -5.83
N LYS A 4 0.33 -9.52 -6.86
CA LYS A 4 1.72 -9.13 -6.85
C LYS A 4 1.89 -7.79 -7.56
N ILE A 5 2.47 -6.80 -6.88
CA ILE A 5 2.69 -5.47 -7.45
C ILE A 5 4.17 -5.08 -7.38
N GLU A 6 4.62 -4.26 -8.32
CA GLU A 6 5.94 -3.62 -8.29
C GLU A 6 5.77 -2.11 -8.08
N ILE A 7 6.55 -1.56 -7.18
CA ILE A 7 6.59 -0.13 -6.88
C ILE A 7 7.40 0.60 -7.95
N LEU A 8 6.81 1.59 -8.60
CA LEU A 8 7.44 2.30 -9.73
C LEU A 8 8.16 3.59 -9.29
N GLU A 9 7.88 4.09 -8.10
CA GLU A 9 8.47 5.27 -7.48
C GLU A 9 8.57 5.05 -5.97
N ASN A 10 9.61 5.58 -5.32
CA ASN A 10 9.76 5.48 -3.87
C ASN A 10 8.48 5.96 -3.17
N HIS A 11 7.92 5.12 -2.32
CA HIS A 11 6.67 5.37 -1.64
C HIS A 11 6.87 5.26 -0.15
N THR A 12 6.62 6.36 0.54
CA THR A 12 6.61 6.44 1.99
C THR A 12 5.23 6.87 2.44
N GLY A 13 4.84 6.44 3.62
CA GLY A 13 3.62 6.92 4.25
C GLY A 13 3.63 6.67 5.74
N GLU A 14 2.89 7.50 6.46
CA GLU A 14 2.63 7.28 7.87
C GLU A 14 1.49 6.27 8.01
N LEU A 15 1.62 5.33 8.97
CA LEU A 15 0.51 4.49 9.41
C LEU A 15 -0.59 5.37 10.00
N GLY A 16 -1.53 5.77 9.14
CA GLY A 16 -2.68 6.60 9.49
C GLY A 16 -3.32 7.36 8.34
N GLU A 17 -2.58 7.63 7.25
CA GLU A 17 -3.18 8.26 6.05
C GLU A 17 -4.08 7.29 5.25
N ALA A 18 -3.93 5.98 5.47
CA ALA A 18 -4.61 4.94 4.70
C ALA A 18 -5.84 4.33 5.37
N ILE A 19 -6.16 4.68 6.63
CA ILE A 19 -7.27 4.08 7.39
C ILE A 19 -8.09 5.17 8.07
N ARG A 20 -9.43 5.01 8.12
CA ARG A 20 -10.29 5.87 8.94
C ARG A 20 -9.75 5.88 10.38
N HIS A 21 -9.64 7.09 10.95
CA HIS A 21 -9.11 7.40 12.28
C HIS A 21 -9.61 6.53 13.47
N GLU A 22 -10.63 5.70 13.30
CA GLU A 22 -11.27 4.92 14.37
C GLU A 22 -10.50 3.65 14.76
N ASP A 23 -9.54 3.20 13.94
CA ASP A 23 -8.68 2.02 14.19
C ASP A 23 -7.23 2.39 14.58
N HIS A 24 -6.98 3.64 15.02
CA HIS A 24 -5.67 4.07 15.53
C HIS A 24 -5.38 3.48 16.92
N VAL A 25 -4.95 2.23 16.94
CA VAL A 25 -4.27 1.64 18.09
C VAL A 25 -2.95 1.10 17.58
N ILE A 26 -1.86 1.74 18.01
CA ILE A 26 -0.44 1.34 17.90
C ILE A 26 0.40 2.18 16.92
N GLU A 27 1.53 2.59 17.50
CA GLU A 27 2.73 3.29 17.03
C GLU A 27 2.84 3.58 15.52
N ALA A 28 3.12 4.86 15.22
CA ALA A 28 3.45 5.36 13.91
C ALA A 28 4.78 4.75 13.42
N GLU A 29 4.75 3.53 12.91
CA GLU A 29 5.84 2.98 12.10
C GLU A 29 5.73 3.57 10.69
N GLU A 30 6.77 4.29 10.27
CA GLU A 30 6.92 4.76 8.89
C GLU A 30 7.25 3.57 8.00
N TYR A 31 6.45 3.32 6.96
CA TYR A 31 6.83 2.35 5.93
C TYR A 31 7.53 3.04 4.77
N HIS A 32 8.53 2.36 4.23
CA HIS A 32 9.29 2.79 3.07
C HIS A 32 9.31 1.65 2.06
N TYR A 33 8.81 1.94 0.87
CA TYR A 33 8.90 1.06 -0.29
C TYR A 33 9.76 1.69 -1.36
N ASP A 34 10.80 0.98 -1.79
CA ASP A 34 11.71 1.46 -2.81
C ASP A 34 11.20 1.17 -4.22
N ARG A 35 11.56 2.02 -5.18
CA ARG A 35 11.32 1.75 -6.59
C ARG A 35 11.96 0.41 -7.00
N GLY A 36 11.17 -0.41 -7.67
CA GLY A 36 11.52 -1.76 -8.12
C GLY A 36 11.22 -2.84 -7.08
N GLN A 37 10.79 -2.48 -5.87
CA GLN A 37 10.36 -3.43 -4.86
C GLN A 37 9.08 -4.12 -5.31
N VAL A 38 9.06 -5.44 -5.20
CA VAL A 38 7.89 -6.27 -5.50
C VAL A 38 7.24 -6.69 -4.20
N LEU A 39 5.95 -6.42 -4.08
CA LEU A 39 5.14 -6.72 -2.89
C LEU A 39 4.05 -7.72 -3.23
N GLU A 40 3.76 -8.61 -2.29
CA GLU A 40 2.51 -9.35 -2.29
C GLU A 40 1.51 -8.60 -1.42
N VAL A 41 0.37 -8.23 -2.01
CA VAL A 41 -0.60 -7.36 -1.34
C VAL A 41 -1.98 -7.97 -1.32
N PHE A 42 -2.70 -7.78 -0.22
CA PHE A 42 -4.14 -7.93 -0.19
C PHE A 42 -4.82 -6.64 -0.70
N VAL A 43 -5.71 -6.79 -1.67
CA VAL A 43 -6.46 -5.69 -2.27
C VAL A 43 -7.71 -5.38 -1.47
N HIS A 44 -7.80 -4.16 -0.93
CA HIS A 44 -9.01 -3.61 -0.31
C HIS A 44 -9.81 -2.76 -1.29
N GLU A 45 -9.15 -1.87 -2.03
CA GLU A 45 -9.75 -1.01 -3.06
C GLU A 45 -8.78 -0.85 -4.23
N ALA A 46 -9.26 -1.10 -5.45
CA ALA A 46 -8.47 -0.99 -6.68
C ALA A 46 -9.31 -0.57 -7.90
N GLN A 47 -10.53 -0.08 -7.67
CA GLN A 47 -11.43 0.42 -8.71
C GLN A 47 -11.47 1.95 -8.77
N ASP A 48 -11.01 2.64 -7.70
CA ASP A 48 -10.91 4.09 -7.66
C ASP A 48 -9.77 4.61 -8.55
N ALA A 49 -10.08 5.56 -9.44
CA ALA A 49 -9.13 6.03 -10.44
C ALA A 49 -7.96 6.86 -9.89
N LEU A 50 -8.06 7.34 -8.65
CA LEU A 50 -7.06 8.19 -8.01
C LEU A 50 -6.21 7.41 -7.02
N TRP A 51 -6.82 6.48 -6.29
CA TRP A 51 -6.19 5.86 -5.13
C TRP A 51 -6.61 4.42 -4.91
N HIS A 52 -5.63 3.55 -4.76
CA HIS A 52 -5.83 2.16 -4.38
C HIS A 52 -5.33 1.92 -2.96
N ILE A 53 -5.95 0.95 -2.29
CA ILE A 53 -5.66 0.60 -0.90
C ILE A 53 -5.27 -0.87 -0.84
N PHE A 54 -4.07 -1.10 -0.32
CA PHE A 54 -3.44 -2.40 -0.24
C PHE A 54 -2.98 -2.67 1.18
N THR A 55 -2.93 -3.94 1.57
CA THR A 55 -2.16 -4.39 2.72
C THR A 55 -1.01 -5.23 2.22
N ASP A 56 0.23 -4.81 2.48
CA ASP A 56 1.43 -5.62 2.27
C ASP A 56 1.35 -6.87 3.16
N LEU A 57 1.46 -8.05 2.55
CA LEU A 57 1.34 -9.33 3.23
C LEU A 57 2.61 -9.71 4.00
N ASP A 58 3.77 -9.13 3.67
CA ASP A 58 5.01 -9.38 4.39
C ASP A 58 5.07 -8.56 5.69
N SER A 59 4.76 -7.26 5.63
CA SER A 59 4.78 -6.37 6.80
C SER A 59 3.45 -6.26 7.54
N GLY A 60 2.33 -6.62 6.91
CA GLY A 60 0.98 -6.35 7.43
C GLY A 60 0.54 -4.89 7.29
N HIS A 61 1.37 -4.02 6.71
CA HIS A 61 1.09 -2.59 6.60
C HIS A 61 0.03 -2.30 5.54
N ARG A 62 -1.01 -1.54 5.93
CA ARG A 62 -1.97 -1.00 4.98
C ARG A 62 -1.53 0.36 4.48
N PHE A 63 -1.48 0.51 3.16
CA PHE A 63 -1.03 1.73 2.50
C PHE A 63 -1.95 2.12 1.35
N LYS A 64 -1.86 3.39 0.97
CA LYS A 64 -2.66 4.01 -0.09
C LYS A 64 -1.73 4.53 -1.17
N ILE A 65 -1.91 4.07 -2.39
CA ILE A 65 -1.00 4.35 -3.51
C ILE A 65 -1.78 4.74 -4.76
N GLN A 66 -1.24 5.65 -5.57
CA GLN A 66 -1.84 6.00 -6.84
C GLN A 66 -1.64 4.87 -7.87
N PRO A 67 -2.59 4.61 -8.78
CA PRO A 67 -2.46 3.57 -9.80
C PRO A 67 -1.22 3.72 -10.69
N VAL A 68 -0.75 4.94 -10.90
CA VAL A 68 0.44 5.24 -11.70
C VAL A 68 1.77 4.93 -11.00
N LYS A 69 1.75 4.73 -9.67
CA LYS A 69 2.94 4.50 -8.85
C LYS A 69 3.28 3.03 -8.65
N TYR A 70 2.47 2.11 -9.17
CA TYR A 70 2.76 0.69 -9.10
C TYR A 70 2.34 -0.03 -10.40
N ARG A 71 2.87 -1.23 -10.61
CA ARG A 71 2.50 -2.13 -11.71
C ARG A 71 2.00 -3.45 -11.16
N HIS A 72 0.82 -3.88 -11.58
CA HIS A 72 0.32 -5.24 -11.27
C HIS A 72 1.07 -6.27 -12.12
N LEU A 73 1.58 -7.33 -11.48
CA LEU A 73 2.38 -8.38 -12.10
C LEU A 73 1.64 -9.72 -12.24
N GLY A 74 0.48 -9.88 -11.59
CA GLY A 74 -0.32 -11.12 -11.61
C GLY A 74 -0.83 -11.53 -10.24
#